data_AF-A0A0M3JKW4-F1
#
_entry.id   AF-A0A0M3JKW4-F1
#
_cell.length_a   1.000
_cell.length_b   1.000
_cell.length_c   1.000
_cell.angle_alpha   90.00
_cell.angle_beta   90.00
_cell.angle_gamma   90.00
#
_symmetry.space_group_name_H-M   'P 1'
#
loop_
_entity.id
_entity.type
_entity.pdbx_description
1 polymer ?
#
loop_
_entity_poly.entity_id
_entity_poly.type
_entity_poly.pdbx_seq_one_letter_code
_entity_poly.pdbx_strand_id
1 'polypeptide(L)'
;MFRQPAQPLLMELPHHIHGKLASEHVVETVAQVQYDEHDARSLHLQTLRKQLAMVGQEPVLFNYSIRDNISYGYDSCTFEDIKKAAKIANIHDAIVSMPEVLAEF
;
A
#
# COMPACT_ATOMS: atom_id res chain seq x y z
N MET A 1 9.92 -9.56 -25.45
CA MET A 1 9.86 -10.20 -24.12
C MET A 1 8.75 -9.51 -23.33
N PHE A 2 7.59 -10.16 -23.18
CA PHE A 2 6.48 -9.60 -22.41
C PHE A 2 6.67 -9.99 -20.94
N ARG A 3 6.91 -9.01 -20.05
CA ARG A 3 6.88 -9.25 -18.59
C ARG A 3 5.42 -9.55 -18.21
N GLN A 4 5.18 -10.72 -17.62
CA GLN A 4 3.90 -11.01 -16.99
C GLN A 4 3.67 -10.01 -15.84
N PRO A 5 2.43 -9.53 -15.64
CA PRO A 5 2.12 -8.70 -14.47
C PRO A 5 2.32 -9.52 -13.19
N ALA A 6 2.94 -8.92 -12.18
CA ALA A 6 3.11 -9.54 -10.88
C ALA A 6 1.73 -9.88 -10.27
N GLN A 7 1.56 -11.13 -9.84
CA GLN A 7 0.35 -11.55 -9.13
C GLN A 7 0.37 -10.96 -7.71
N PRO A 8 -0.78 -10.52 -7.15
CA PRO A 8 -0.83 -10.02 -5.78
C PRO A 8 -0.45 -11.14 -4.81
N LEU A 9 0.60 -10.92 -4.02
CA LEU A 9 1.05 -11.83 -2.97
C LEU A 9 0.25 -11.53 -1.69
N LEU A 10 -0.64 -12.43 -1.28
CA LEU A 10 -1.34 -12.34 -0.01
C LEU A 10 -0.45 -12.92 1.09
N MET A 11 0.12 -12.07 1.95
CA MET A 11 0.87 -12.48 3.12
C MET A 11 -0.09 -12.66 4.31
N GLU A 12 -0.57 -13.89 4.50
CA GLU A 12 -1.32 -14.26 5.70
C GLU A 12 -0.36 -14.43 6.89
N LEU A 13 -0.52 -13.63 7.94
CA LEU A 13 0.21 -13.84 9.19
C LEU A 13 -0.46 -15.00 9.95
N PRO A 14 0.30 -15.96 10.49
CA PRO A 14 -0.29 -17.05 11.27
C PRO A 14 -0.96 -16.51 12.52
N HIS A 15 -2.29 -16.52 12.53
CA HIS A 15 -3.10 -16.36 13.72
C HIS A 15 -2.97 -17.63 14.56
N HIS A 16 -2.19 -17.56 15.64
CA HIS A 16 -2.20 -18.39 16.87
C HIS A 16 -0.78 -18.73 17.35
N ILE A 17 -0.33 -18.03 18.38
CA ILE A 17 0.74 -18.51 19.28
C ILE A 17 0.10 -18.73 20.64
N HIS A 18 -0.49 -19.92 20.85
CA HIS A 18 -0.91 -20.36 22.18
C HIS A 18 0.32 -20.92 22.90
N GLY A 19 0.50 -20.48 24.14
CA GLY A 19 1.73 -20.59 24.92
C GLY A 19 2.44 -21.94 24.86
N LYS A 20 3.72 -21.90 24.46
CA LYS A 20 4.74 -22.80 24.96
C LYS A 20 5.94 -21.96 25.37
N LEU A 21 6.07 -21.68 26.66
CA LEU A 21 7.35 -21.28 27.25
C LEU A 21 8.32 -22.44 27.00
N ALA A 22 9.28 -22.23 26.11
CA ALA A 22 10.47 -23.06 26.01
C ALA A 22 11.64 -22.12 25.75
N SER A 23 12.43 -21.90 26.82
CA SER A 23 13.87 -21.56 26.81
C SER A 23 14.33 -20.54 25.79
N GLU A 24 14.74 -19.37 26.28
CA GLU A 24 15.52 -18.35 25.57
C GLU A 24 16.72 -18.96 24.84
N HIS A 25 16.52 -19.35 23.58
CA HIS A 25 17.55 -19.31 22.56
C HIS A 25 17.15 -18.20 21.61
N VAL A 26 17.69 -17.00 21.83
CA VAL A 26 17.65 -15.94 20.82
C VAL A 26 18.63 -16.36 19.74
N VAL A 27 18.12 -17.07 18.74
CA VAL A 27 18.85 -17.28 17.50
C VAL A 27 18.76 -15.95 16.75
N GLU A 28 19.89 -15.27 16.60
CA GLU A 28 19.98 -14.13 15.69
C GLU A 28 19.78 -14.65 14.26
N THR A 29 18.53 -14.65 13.81
CA THR A 29 18.21 -15.03 12.43
C THR A 29 18.72 -13.92 11.51
N VAL A 30 19.82 -14.17 10.79
CA VAL A 30 20.30 -13.29 9.73
C VAL A 30 19.33 -13.42 8.54
N ALA A 31 18.30 -12.59 8.52
CA ALA A 31 17.35 -12.51 7.42
C ALA A 31 17.83 -11.49 6.37
N GLN A 32 17.75 -11.87 5.09
CA GLN A 32 18.01 -10.98 3.96
C GLN A 32 16.73 -10.82 3.15
N VAL A 33 16.39 -9.58 2.79
CA VAL A 33 15.25 -9.27 1.92
C VAL A 33 15.81 -8.97 0.54
N GLN A 34 15.30 -9.67 -0.47
CA GLN A 34 15.65 -9.46 -1.86
C GLN A 34 14.44 -8.87 -2.61
N TYR A 35 14.72 -7.98 -3.55
CA TYR A 35 13.76 -7.47 -4.51
C TYR A 35 14.35 -7.72 -5.90
N ASP A 36 13.70 -8.59 -6.67
CA ASP A 36 14.31 -9.32 -7.78
C ASP A 36 15.65 -9.96 -7.33
N GLU A 37 16.74 -9.71 -8.06
CA GLU A 37 18.08 -10.26 -7.80
C GLU A 37 18.96 -9.33 -6.93
N HIS A 38 18.37 -8.32 -6.30
CA HIS A 38 19.10 -7.29 -5.54
C HIS A 38 18.73 -7.33 -4.06
N ASP A 39 19.72 -7.14 -3.19
CA ASP A 39 19.48 -6.92 -1.76
C ASP A 39 18.68 -5.62 -1.58
N ALA A 40 17.57 -5.67 -0.85
CA ALA A 40 16.71 -4.51 -0.63
C ALA A 40 17.46 -3.33 0.02
N ARG A 41 18.51 -3.61 0.82
CA ARG A 41 19.38 -2.59 1.45
C ARG A 41 20.26 -1.86 0.44
N SER A 42 20.47 -2.43 -0.75
CA SER A 42 21.26 -1.84 -1.82
C SER A 42 20.46 -0.95 -2.78
N LEU A 43 19.12 -0.92 -2.64
CA LEU A 43 18.24 -0.21 -3.55
C LEU A 43 18.03 1.26 -3.18
N HIS A 44 17.86 2.11 -4.20
CA HIS A 44 17.48 3.51 -3.98
C HIS A 44 16.02 3.60 -3.52
N LEU A 45 15.82 3.98 -2.26
CA LEU A 45 14.50 3.98 -1.61
C LEU A 45 13.45 4.80 -2.36
N GLN A 46 13.82 5.94 -2.95
CA GLN A 46 12.86 6.77 -3.69
C GLN A 46 12.33 6.06 -4.94
N THR A 47 13.18 5.32 -5.65
CA THR A 47 12.77 4.56 -6.84
C THR A 47 11.89 3.38 -6.45
N LEU A 48 12.26 2.67 -5.38
CA LEU A 48 11.49 1.54 -4.88
C LEU A 48 10.07 1.95 -4.46
N ARG A 49 9.93 3.05 -3.71
CA ARG A 49 8.63 3.56 -3.25
C ARG A 49 7.71 4.04 -4.38
N LYS A 50 8.24 4.38 -5.56
CA LYS A 50 7.42 4.73 -6.73
C LYS A 50 6.78 3.52 -7.40
N GLN A 51 7.22 2.31 -7.07
CA GLN A 51 6.76 1.05 -7.67
C GLN A 51 5.93 0.21 -6.70
N LEU A 52 5.84 0.63 -5.44
CA LEU A 52 5.13 -0.09 -4.38
C LEU A 52 4.05 0.80 -3.79
N ALA A 53 2.88 0.21 -3.56
CA ALA A 53 1.82 0.79 -2.76
C ALA A 53 1.59 -0.12 -1.54
N MET A 54 1.31 0.48 -0.38
CA MET A 54 1.05 -0.23 0.87
C MET A 54 -0.35 0.13 1.36
N VAL A 55 -1.14 -0.87 1.71
CA VAL A 55 -2.47 -0.70 2.31
C VAL A 55 -2.42 -1.28 3.72
N GLY A 56 -2.51 -0.40 4.71
CA GLY A 56 -2.57 -0.80 6.12
C GLY A 56 -3.95 -1.32 6.51
N GLN A 57 -4.02 -2.13 7.57
CA GLN A 57 -5.29 -2.58 8.13
C GLN A 57 -6.14 -1.41 8.66
N GLU A 58 -5.49 -0.41 9.27
CA GLU A 58 -6.11 0.84 9.71
C GLU A 58 -5.62 1.97 8.79
N PRO A 59 -6.39 2.34 7.74
CA PRO A 59 -5.98 3.39 6.82
C PRO A 59 -6.03 4.77 7.50
N VAL A 60 -5.02 5.59 7.25
CA VAL A 60 -4.92 6.97 7.75
C VAL A 60 -5.35 7.93 6.65
N LEU A 61 -6.30 8.81 6.95
CA LEU A 61 -6.67 9.93 6.10
C LEU A 61 -6.10 11.23 6.67
N PHE A 62 -5.63 12.10 5.79
CA PHE A 62 -5.25 13.45 6.15
C PHE A 62 -6.49 14.34 6.26
N ASN A 63 -6.40 15.38 7.08
CA ASN A 63 -7.44 16.40 7.22
C ASN A 63 -7.45 17.36 6.01
N TYR A 64 -7.68 16.78 4.83
CA TYR A 64 -7.76 17.41 3.51
C TYR A 64 -8.95 16.84 2.74
N SER A 65 -9.19 17.34 1.53
CA SER A 65 -10.25 16.83 0.65
C SER A 65 -10.05 15.35 0.30
N ILE A 66 -11.11 14.67 -0.14
CA ILE A 66 -11.01 13.30 -0.66
C ILE A 66 -10.08 13.27 -1.88
N ARG A 67 -10.16 14.28 -2.74
CA ARG A 67 -9.28 14.45 -3.89
C ARG A 67 -7.81 14.46 -3.49
N ASP A 68 -7.46 15.25 -2.47
CA ASP A 68 -6.07 15.36 -1.98
C ASP A 68 -5.59 14.07 -1.31
N ASN A 69 -6.47 13.36 -0.62
CA ASN A 69 -6.15 12.06 -0.06
C ASN A 69 -5.87 11.01 -1.15
N ILE A 70 -6.62 11.03 -2.26
CA ILE A 70 -6.42 10.09 -3.38
C ILE A 70 -5.15 10.42 -4.18
N SER A 71 -4.86 11.70 -4.41
CA SER A 71 -3.66 12.14 -5.15
C SER A 71 -2.38 12.15 -4.30
N TYR A 72 -2.50 11.90 -3.00
CA TYR A 72 -1.39 11.99 -2.05
C TYR A 72 -0.18 11.15 -2.48
N GLY A 73 0.99 11.79 -2.57
CA GLY A 73 2.23 11.13 -2.99
C GLY A 73 2.40 10.97 -4.51
N TYR A 74 1.47 11.47 -5.32
CA TYR A 74 1.58 11.52 -6.78
C TYR A 74 1.41 12.94 -7.32
N ASP A 75 2.52 13.68 -7.39
CA ASP A 75 2.54 15.11 -7.72
C ASP A 75 1.96 15.46 -9.10
N SER A 76 2.03 14.53 -10.07
CA SER A 76 1.51 14.72 -11.43
C SER A 76 0.09 14.15 -11.64
N CYS A 77 -0.65 13.89 -10.56
CA CYS A 77 -1.96 13.26 -10.62
C CYS A 77 -3.01 14.19 -11.25
N THR A 78 -3.64 13.76 -12.35
CA THR A 78 -4.73 14.49 -12.99
C THR A 78 -6.08 14.16 -12.36
N PHE A 79 -7.08 15.02 -12.58
CA PHE A 79 -8.44 14.73 -12.09
C PHE A 79 -9.04 13.45 -12.70
N GLU A 80 -8.69 13.12 -13.95
CA GLU A 80 -9.09 11.85 -14.57
C GLU A 80 -8.44 10.64 -13.89
N ASP A 81 -7.19 10.75 -13.46
CA ASP A 81 -6.51 9.70 -12.71
C ASP A 81 -7.19 9.46 -11.36
N ILE A 82 -7.60 10.52 -10.67
CA ILE A 82 -8.34 10.45 -9.39
C ILE A 82 -9.68 9.73 -9.58
N LYS A 83 -10.48 10.14 -10.59
CA LYS A 83 -11.74 9.46 -10.91
C LYS A 83 -11.53 8.00 -11.27
N LYS A 84 -10.49 7.70 -12.05
CA LYS A 84 -10.16 6.33 -12.44
C LYS A 84 -9.77 5.49 -11.23
N ALA A 85 -8.93 6.01 -10.34
CA ALA A 85 -8.56 5.35 -9.10
C ALA A 85 -9.77 5.07 -8.21
N ALA A 86 -10.66 6.06 -8.02
CA ALA A 86 -11.90 5.91 -7.25
C ALA A 86 -12.83 4.84 -7.84
N LYS A 87 -12.91 4.72 -9.17
CA LYS A 87 -13.69 3.67 -9.85
C LYS A 87 -13.08 2.28 -9.68
N ILE A 88 -11.75 2.15 -9.85
CA ILE A 88 -11.05 0.87 -9.64
C ILE A 88 -11.19 0.41 -8.19
N ALA A 89 -11.14 1.33 -7.23
CA ALA A 89 -11.36 1.07 -5.82
C ALA A 89 -12.84 0.88 -5.43
N ASN A 90 -13.77 1.01 -6.38
CA ASN A 90 -15.22 0.87 -6.17
C ASN A 90 -15.81 1.84 -5.11
N ILE A 91 -15.25 3.05 -5.00
CA ILE A 91 -15.71 4.10 -4.06
C ILE A 91 -16.25 5.33 -4.77
N HIS A 92 -16.17 5.40 -6.10
CA HIS A 92 -16.59 6.57 -6.88
C HIS A 92 -18.03 6.99 -6.60
N ASP A 93 -18.99 6.05 -6.69
CA ASP A 93 -20.40 6.35 -6.49
C ASP A 93 -20.71 6.74 -5.03
N ALA A 94 -19.98 6.14 -4.08
CA ALA A 94 -20.07 6.52 -2.66
C ALA A 94 -19.65 7.99 -2.49
N ILE A 95 -18.52 8.40 -3.08
CA ILE A 95 -18.03 9.78 -2.99
C ILE A 95 -19.00 10.77 -3.64
N VAL A 96 -19.51 10.45 -4.84
CA VAL A 96 -20.43 11.33 -5.59
C VAL A 96 -21.78 11.49 -4.86
N SER A 97 -22.21 10.49 -4.10
CA SER A 97 -23.44 10.58 -3.30
C SER A 97 -23.27 11.28 -1.95
N MET A 98 -22.05 11.69 -1.58
CA MET A 98 -21.82 12.42 -0.34
C MET A 98 -22.41 13.83 -0.42
N PRO A 99 -22.89 14.39 0.71
CA PRO A 99 -23.29 15.78 0.79
C PRO A 99 -22.14 16.71 0.34
N GLU A 100 -22.49 17.78 -0.36
CA GLU A 100 -21.57 18.73 -1.03
C GLU A 100 -20.44 19.26 -0.12
N VAL A 101 -20.66 19.34 1.20
CA VAL A 101 -19.68 19.76 2.22
C VAL A 101 -18.50 18.78 2.38
N LEU A 102 -18.61 17.55 1.85
CA LEU A 102 -17.57 16.50 1.94
C LEU A 102 -17.00 16.10 0.56
N ALA A 103 -17.65 16.52 -0.53
CA ALA A 103 -17.33 16.12 -1.89
C ALA A 103 -16.64 17.25 -2.66
N GLU A 104 -15.46 17.68 -2.22
CA GLU A 104 -14.57 18.47 -3.09
C GLU A 104 -13.88 17.53 -4.09
N PHE A 105 -14.66 17.00 -5.03
CA PHE A 105 -14.18 16.34 -6.25
C PHE A 105 -14.08 17.37 -7.37
#